data_AF-A0A1F4AQA7-F1
#
_entry.id   AF-A0A1F4AQA7-F1
#
_cell.length_a   1.000
_cell.length_b   1.000
_cell.length_c   1.000
_cell.angle_alpha   90.00
_cell.angle_beta   90.00
_cell.angle_gamma   90.00
#
_symmetry.space_group_name_H-M   'P 1'
#
loop_
_entity.id
_entity.type
_entity.pdbx_description
1 polymer ?
#
loop_
_entity_poly.entity_id
_entity_poly.type
_entity_poly.pdbx_seq_one_letter_code
_entity_poly.pdbx_strand_id
1 'polypeptide(L)'
;MTELTEKEAFLEASGYRYHFDRMIYFNRATRRALSLEFVEDHSLNEIQDLVNELPAPNGWTFYFNQPASDRVQRELAEALG
;
A
#
# COMPACT_ATOMS: atom_id res chain seq x y z
N MET A 1 -21.71 -8.38 0.92
CA MET A 1 -20.74 -7.38 0.42
C MET A 1 -19.48 -7.61 1.22
N THR A 2 -18.38 -7.98 0.58
CA THR A 2 -17.12 -8.32 1.26
C THR A 2 -16.36 -7.05 1.61
N GLU A 3 -15.95 -6.90 2.87
CA GLU A 3 -15.21 -5.72 3.37
C GLU A 3 -13.95 -5.41 2.54
N LEU A 4 -13.35 -6.43 1.91
CA LEU A 4 -12.20 -6.25 1.02
C LEU A 4 -12.52 -5.30 -0.15
N THR A 5 -13.66 -5.48 -0.80
CA THR A 5 -14.06 -4.70 -1.99
C THR A 5 -14.23 -3.21 -1.66
N GLU A 6 -14.66 -2.87 -0.44
CA GLU A 6 -14.79 -1.49 0.02
C GLU A 6 -13.41 -0.85 0.25
N LYS A 7 -12.44 -1.61 0.77
CA LYS A 7 -11.05 -1.17 0.93
C LYS A 7 -10.37 -0.94 -0.41
N GLU A 8 -10.55 -1.85 -1.36
CA GLU A 8 -10.02 -1.72 -2.72
C GLU A 8 -10.57 -0.47 -3.41
N ALA A 9 -11.89 -0.26 -3.34
CA ALA A 9 -12.53 0.93 -3.89
C ALA A 9 -12.03 2.23 -3.23
N PHE A 10 -11.81 2.23 -1.91
CA PHE A 10 -11.25 3.38 -1.20
C PHE A 10 -9.81 3.69 -1.63
N LEU A 11 -8.97 2.65 -1.76
CA LEU A 11 -7.59 2.78 -2.22
C LEU A 11 -7.54 3.34 -3.64
N GLU A 12 -8.34 2.80 -4.55
CA GLU A 12 -8.46 3.32 -5.93
C GLU A 12 -8.93 4.77 -5.95
N ALA A 13 -9.95 5.12 -5.15
CA ALA A 13 -10.44 6.49 -5.03
C ALA A 13 -9.39 7.46 -4.46
N SER A 14 -8.48 6.95 -3.61
CA SER A 14 -7.36 7.71 -3.05
C SER A 14 -6.14 7.79 -3.98
N GLY A 15 -6.23 7.21 -5.19
CA GLY A 15 -5.17 7.23 -6.19
C GLY A 15 -4.12 6.12 -6.04
N TYR A 16 -4.40 5.11 -5.20
CA TYR A 16 -3.61 3.88 -5.21
C TYR A 16 -3.95 3.05 -6.45
N ARG A 17 -2.93 2.39 -6.99
CA ARG A 17 -3.05 1.44 -8.09
C ARG A 17 -2.76 0.05 -7.59
N TYR A 18 -3.56 -0.90 -8.00
CA TYR A 18 -3.29 -2.31 -7.73
C TYR A 18 -2.26 -2.86 -8.71
N HIS A 19 -1.28 -3.58 -8.18
CA HIS A 19 -0.22 -4.25 -8.93
C HIS A 19 -0.41 -5.77 -8.82
N PHE A 20 -1.06 -6.36 -9.81
CA PHE A 20 -1.39 -7.80 -9.82
C PHE A 20 -0.18 -8.72 -9.62
N ASP A 21 0.95 -8.43 -10.29
CA ASP A 21 2.15 -9.28 -10.24
C ASP A 21 2.76 -9.40 -8.82
N ARG A 22 2.59 -8.35 -8.02
CA ARG A 22 3.14 -8.25 -6.66
C ARG A 22 2.07 -8.34 -5.59
N MET A 23 0.79 -8.37 -6.00
CA MET A 23 -0.38 -8.29 -5.12
C MET A 23 -0.25 -7.14 -4.12
N ILE A 24 0.10 -5.94 -4.61
CA ILE A 24 0.26 -4.74 -3.78
C ILE A 24 -0.53 -3.55 -4.34
N TYR A 25 -1.04 -2.70 -3.47
CA TYR A 25 -1.56 -1.39 -3.77
C TYR A 25 -0.47 -0.35 -3.60
N PHE A 26 -0.21 0.48 -4.62
CA PHE A 26 0.84 1.50 -4.54
C PHE A 26 0.33 2.87 -4.99
N ASN A 27 0.82 3.93 -4.35
CA ASN A 27 0.52 5.31 -4.69
C ASN A 27 1.83 6.08 -4.85
N ARG A 28 2.07 6.56 -6.07
CA ARG A 28 3.29 7.32 -6.41
C ARG A 28 3.29 8.75 -5.87
N ALA A 29 2.12 9.33 -5.62
CA ALA A 29 2.01 10.69 -5.07
C ALA A 29 2.46 10.73 -3.61
N THR A 30 2.07 9.72 -2.84
CA THR A 30 2.48 9.55 -1.44
C THR A 30 3.72 8.66 -1.27
N ARG A 31 4.19 8.02 -2.36
CA ARG A 31 5.25 6.99 -2.38
C ARG A 31 5.00 5.89 -1.35
N ARG A 32 3.76 5.42 -1.28
CA ARG A 32 3.35 4.35 -0.37
C ARG A 32 2.99 3.09 -1.14
N ALA A 33 3.31 1.94 -0.57
CA ALA A 33 2.84 0.66 -1.05
C ALA A 33 2.31 -0.18 0.13
N LEU A 34 1.16 -0.82 -0.06
CA LEU A 34 0.50 -1.71 0.88
C LEU A 34 0.33 -3.06 0.19
N SER A 35 0.65 -4.18 0.83
CA SER A 35 0.29 -5.48 0.26
C SER A 35 -1.21 -5.76 0.35
N LEU A 36 -1.72 -6.57 -0.56
CA LEU A 36 -3.07 -7.10 -0.49
C LEU A 36 -3.31 -7.79 0.85
N GLU A 37 -2.36 -8.61 1.31
CA GLU A 37 -2.43 -9.25 2.63
C GLU A 37 -2.54 -8.24 3.78
N PHE A 38 -1.84 -7.11 3.69
CA PHE A 38 -1.96 -6.04 4.69
C PHE A 38 -3.34 -5.38 4.64
N VAL A 39 -3.88 -5.17 3.44
CA VAL A 39 -5.24 -4.64 3.24
C VAL A 39 -6.31 -5.63 3.72
N GLU A 40 -6.07 -6.93 3.57
CA GLU A 40 -6.94 -8.00 4.07
C GLU A 40 -6.93 -8.06 5.60
N ASP A 41 -5.75 -8.01 6.22
CA ASP A 41 -5.54 -8.11 7.67
C ASP A 41 -6.00 -6.85 8.43
N HIS A 42 -5.80 -5.66 7.86
CA HIS A 42 -6.18 -4.39 8.49
C HIS A 42 -7.58 -3.93 8.12
N SER A 43 -8.28 -3.30 9.07
CA SER A 43 -9.61 -2.73 8.85
C SER A 43 -9.57 -1.50 7.93
N LEU A 44 -10.69 -1.17 7.29
CA LEU A 44 -10.79 0.02 6.44
C LEU A 44 -10.36 1.30 7.15
N ASN A 45 -10.75 1.48 8.43
CA ASN A 45 -10.37 2.64 9.23
C ASN A 45 -8.84 2.79 9.37
N GLU A 46 -8.12 1.68 9.56
CA GLU A 46 -6.66 1.69 9.67
C GLU A 46 -6.01 2.10 8.34
N ILE A 47 -6.52 1.56 7.23
CA ILE A 47 -6.06 1.95 5.89
C ILE A 47 -6.35 3.43 5.63
N GLN A 48 -7.53 3.91 6.04
CA GLN A 48 -7.89 5.32 5.92
C GLN A 48 -6.94 6.21 6.72
N ASP A 49 -6.63 5.85 7.96
CA ASP A 49 -5.68 6.60 8.79
C ASP A 49 -4.29 6.62 8.13
N LEU A 50 -3.81 5.47 7.66
CA LEU A 50 -2.53 5.33 6.93
C LEU A 50 -2.49 6.13 5.63
N VAL A 51 -3.60 6.21 4.90
CA VAL A 51 -3.69 7.00 3.66
C VAL A 51 -3.72 8.50 3.97
N ASN A 52 -4.36 8.90 5.07
CA ASN A 52 -4.43 10.30 5.51
C ASN A 52 -3.17 10.78 6.24
N GLU A 53 -2.34 9.87 6.76
CA GLU A 53 -1.07 10.20 7.40
C GLU A 53 -0.17 10.95 6.39
N LEU A 54 0.55 11.98 6.84
CA LEU A 54 1.44 12.75 5.97
C LEU A 54 2.49 11.86 5.28
N PRO A 55 2.75 12.04 3.98
CA PRO A 55 3.71 11.22 3.26
C PRO A 55 5.09 11.34 3.90
N ALA A 56 5.79 10.20 4.00
CA ALA A 56 7.14 10.18 4.54
C ALA A 56 8.04 11.12 3.70
N PRO A 57 8.82 12.02 4.33
CA PRO A 57 9.62 13.00 3.60
C PRO A 57 10.75 12.35 2.77
N ASN A 58 11.15 11.12 3.11
CA ASN A 58 12.26 10.42 2.46
C ASN A 58 11.87 9.00 2.03
N GLY A 59 11.61 8.82 0.73
CA GLY A 59 11.57 7.50 0.08
C GLY A 59 10.20 6.87 -0.05
N TRP A 60 10.20 5.58 -0.39
CA TRP A 60 8.99 4.75 -0.46
C TRP A 60 8.73 4.08 0.88
N THR A 61 7.49 4.17 1.38
CA THR A 61 7.06 3.46 2.59
C THR A 61 6.27 2.23 2.20
N PHE A 62 6.68 1.08 2.74
CA PHE A 62 6.06 -0.20 2.46
C PHE A 62 5.38 -0.77 3.71
N TYR A 63 4.08 -1.04 3.59
CA TYR A 63 3.26 -1.68 4.62
C TYR A 63 3.00 -3.13 4.21
N PHE A 64 3.69 -4.03 4.89
CA PHE A 64 3.61 -5.46 4.69
C PHE A 64 3.27 -6.13 6.02
N ASN A 65 2.51 -7.23 5.99
CA ASN A 65 2.22 -8.00 7.20
C ASN A 65 3.49 -8.62 7.82
N GLN A 66 4.51 -8.88 6.99
CA GLN A 66 5.84 -9.28 7.44
C GLN A 66 6.88 -8.24 7.03
N PRO A 67 7.88 -7.93 7.88
CA PRO A 67 8.95 -7.01 7.52
C PRO A 67 9.72 -7.56 6.33
N ALA A 68 9.51 -6.97 5.16
CA ALA A 68 10.30 -7.26 3.97
C ALA A 68 11.74 -6.82 4.24
N SER A 69 12.72 -7.66 3.89
CA SER A 69 14.13 -7.29 4.02
C SER A 69 14.44 -6.01 3.23
N ASP A 70 15.42 -5.21 3.67
CA ASP A 70 15.84 -3.96 3.02
C ASP A 70 16.13 -4.11 1.52
N ARG A 71 16.52 -5.31 1.10
CA ARG A 71 16.73 -5.65 -0.30
C ARG A 71 15.41 -5.65 -1.08
N VAL A 72 14.39 -6.30 -0.56
CA VAL A 72 13.07 -6.40 -1.20
C VAL A 72 12.41 -5.03 -1.27
N GLN A 73 12.51 -4.23 -0.21
CA GLN A 73 12.02 -2.84 -0.21
C GLN A 73 12.71 -1.99 -1.28
N ARG A 74 14.04 -2.13 -1.43
CA ARG A 74 14.79 -1.44 -2.50
C ARG A 74 14.39 -1.89 -3.89
N GLU A 75 14.32 -3.20 -4.14
CA GLU A 75 13.90 -3.73 -5.44
C GLU A 75 12.48 -3.30 -5.80
N LEU A 76 11.57 -3.24 -4.82
CA LEU A 76 10.22 -2.71 -5.03
C LEU A 76 10.21 -1.21 -5.30
N ALA A 77 11.01 -0.42 -4.57
CA ALA A 77 11.12 1.02 -4.82
C ALA A 77 11.64 1.29 -6.23
N GLU A 78 12.63 0.54 -6.69
CA GLU A 78 13.16 0.61 -8.06
C GLU A 78 12.14 0.15 -9.11
N ALA A 79 11.37 -0.91 -8.82
CA ALA A 79 10.33 -1.40 -9.73
C ALA A 79 9.13 -0.43 -9.87
N LEU A 80 8.81 0.30 -8.79
CA LEU A 80 7.66 1.20 -8.75
C LEU A 80 7.94 2.59 -9.36
N GLY A 81 9.22 2.97 -9.48
CA GLY A 81 9.71 4.16 -10.19
C GLY A 81 10.19 5.28 -9.28
#